data_AF-A0A645HH42-F1
#
_entry.id   AF-A0A645HH42-F1
#
_cell.length_a   1.000
_cell.length_b   1.000
_cell.length_c   1.000
_cell.angle_alpha   90.00
_cell.angle_beta   90.00
_cell.angle_gamma   90.00
#
_symmetry.space_group_name_H-M   'P 1'
#
loop_
_entity.id
_entity.type
_entity.pdbx_description
1 polymer ?
#
loop_
_entity_poly.entity_id
_entity_poly.type
_entity_poly.pdbx_seq_one_letter_code
_entity_poly.pdbx_strand_id
1 'polypeptide(L)'
;MRGRLVEKHPDTGRDLCLELVVPAWRDHLSIAARSYEMTGLGYFGADIVMDRNKGPMLLELNARPGLAIQIANGEGLARRLEYVDARMPAAVSDPEMRIRFALEAFP
;
A
#
# COMPACT_ATOMS: atom_id res chain seq x y z
N MET A 1 4.65 19.95 -10.72
CA MET A 1 3.18 19.84 -10.54
C MET A 1 2.82 20.35 -9.14
N ARG A 2 1.92 21.35 -9.03
CA ARG A 2 1.58 22.03 -7.75
C ARG A 2 0.19 21.60 -7.28
N GLY A 3 0.04 20.37 -6.78
CA GLY A 3 -1.22 19.90 -6.18
C GLY A 3 -2.46 19.93 -7.10
N ARG A 4 -2.28 19.91 -8.43
CA ARG A 4 -3.39 19.81 -9.38
C ARG A 4 -3.67 18.35 -9.68
N LEU A 5 -4.95 17.99 -9.74
CA LEU A 5 -5.39 16.69 -10.20
C LEU A 5 -4.92 16.48 -11.65
N VAL A 6 -4.39 15.30 -11.94
CA VAL A 6 -3.97 14.90 -13.29
C VAL A 6 -4.51 13.51 -13.57
N GLU A 7 -5.13 13.34 -14.72
CA GLU A 7 -5.65 12.04 -15.18
C GLU A 7 -4.60 11.29 -16.02
N LYS A 8 -3.60 12.01 -16.56
CA LYS A 8 -2.56 11.46 -17.41
C LYS A 8 -1.19 11.64 -16.78
N HIS A 9 -0.34 10.63 -16.93
CA HIS A 9 1.04 10.70 -16.48
C HIS A 9 1.80 11.78 -17.29
N PRO A 10 2.54 12.71 -16.64
CA PRO A 10 3.23 13.81 -17.32
C PRO A 10 4.18 13.36 -18.42
N ASP A 11 4.97 12.32 -18.14
CA ASP A 11 6.07 11.92 -19.01
C ASP A 11 5.67 10.85 -20.04
N THR A 12 4.64 10.06 -19.77
CA THR A 12 4.26 8.91 -20.61
C THR A 12 2.90 9.10 -21.29
N GLY A 13 2.10 10.07 -20.86
CA GLY A 13 0.76 10.35 -21.39
C GLY A 13 -0.28 9.27 -21.10
N ARG A 14 0.09 8.19 -20.41
CA ARG A 14 -0.80 7.08 -20.03
C ARG A 14 -1.91 7.55 -19.11
N ASP A 15 -3.08 6.96 -19.28
CA ASP A 15 -4.22 7.22 -18.41
C ASP A 15 -4.01 6.57 -17.03
N LEU A 16 -3.91 7.38 -15.98
CA LEU A 16 -3.66 6.91 -14.62
C LEU A 16 -4.89 6.25 -14.00
N CYS A 17 -6.10 6.53 -14.48
CA CYS A 17 -7.33 5.94 -13.96
C CYS A 17 -7.60 4.58 -14.58
N LEU A 18 -7.24 4.39 -15.86
CA LEU A 18 -7.54 3.17 -16.61
C LEU A 18 -6.35 2.22 -16.74
N GLU A 19 -5.11 2.73 -16.81
CA GLU A 19 -3.93 1.92 -17.12
C GLU A 19 -2.99 1.69 -15.93
N LEU A 20 -3.17 2.42 -14.81
CA LEU A 20 -2.32 2.25 -13.64
C LEU A 20 -2.64 0.94 -12.93
N VAL A 21 -1.83 -0.08 -13.18
CA VAL A 21 -1.88 -1.38 -12.50
C VAL A 21 -0.56 -1.59 -11.79
N VAL A 22 -0.61 -1.90 -10.49
CA VAL A 22 0.57 -2.34 -9.73
C VAL A 22 0.75 -3.84 -9.96
N PRO A 23 1.78 -4.27 -10.73
CA PRO A 23 2.02 -5.68 -10.98
C PRO A 23 2.42 -6.40 -9.69
N ALA A 24 2.22 -7.73 -9.63
CA ALA A 24 2.62 -8.53 -8.46
C ALA A 24 2.07 -7.97 -7.13
N TRP A 25 0.82 -7.48 -7.13
CA TRP A 25 0.22 -6.82 -5.96
C TRP A 25 0.26 -7.67 -4.69
N ARG A 26 0.01 -8.98 -4.84
CA ARG A 26 0.07 -9.91 -3.71
C ARG A 26 1.46 -9.96 -3.05
N ASP A 27 2.53 -9.83 -3.83
CA ASP A 27 3.90 -9.82 -3.30
C ASP A 27 4.18 -8.53 -2.52
N HIS A 28 3.60 -7.39 -2.95
CA HIS A 28 3.64 -6.15 -2.19
C HIS A 28 2.95 -6.31 -0.83
N LEU A 29 1.76 -6.94 -0.80
CA LEU A 29 1.05 -7.24 0.45
C LEU A 29 1.86 -8.19 1.35
N SER A 30 2.56 -9.17 0.76
CA SER A 30 3.45 -10.07 1.51
C SER A 30 4.61 -9.32 2.16
N ILE A 31 5.25 -8.40 1.44
CA ILE A 31 6.30 -7.52 1.99
C ILE A 31 5.73 -6.70 3.15
N ALA A 32 4.56 -6.08 3.00
CA ALA A 32 3.93 -5.29 4.06
C ALA A 32 3.59 -6.15 5.29
N ALA A 33 2.95 -7.31 5.12
CA ALA A 33 2.57 -8.19 6.21
C ALA A 33 3.78 -8.72 7.00
N ARG A 34 4.90 -9.00 6.32
CA ARG A 34 6.16 -9.41 6.96
C ARG A 34 6.91 -8.24 7.60
N SER A 35 6.78 -7.03 7.06
CA SER A 35 7.39 -5.82 7.63
C SER A 35 6.80 -5.48 9.01
N TYR A 36 5.52 -5.81 9.23
CA TYR A 36 4.94 -5.75 10.57
C TYR A 36 5.69 -6.64 11.57
N GLU A 37 5.99 -7.90 11.22
CA GLU A 37 6.70 -8.83 12.11
C GLU A 37 8.09 -8.33 12.51
N MET A 38 8.75 -7.60 11.60
CA MET A 38 10.08 -7.05 11.83
C MET A 38 10.07 -5.79 12.71
N THR A 39 8.99 -5.00 12.68
CA THR A 39 8.96 -3.66 13.27
C THR A 39 8.00 -3.52 14.46
N GLY A 40 6.98 -4.38 14.55
CA GLY A 40 5.86 -4.24 15.50
C GLY A 40 4.98 -3.02 15.23
N LEU A 41 5.19 -2.29 14.13
CA LEU A 41 4.42 -1.09 13.82
C LEU A 41 3.09 -1.47 13.17
N GLY A 42 1.98 -1.19 13.86
CA GLY A 42 0.63 -1.37 13.30
C GLY A 42 0.31 -0.45 12.12
N TYR A 43 1.10 0.60 11.92
CA TYR A 43 1.02 1.49 10.76
C TYR A 43 2.40 2.03 10.39
N PHE A 44 2.76 1.92 9.11
CA PHE A 44 3.99 2.44 8.52
C PHE A 44 3.79 2.70 7.01
N GLY A 45 4.66 3.51 6.42
CA GLY A 45 4.83 3.59 4.97
C GLY A 45 5.94 2.65 4.53
N ALA A 46 5.82 2.07 3.34
CA ALA A 46 6.86 1.23 2.75
C ALA A 46 7.18 1.73 1.35
N ASP A 47 8.46 1.96 1.10
CA ASP A 47 8.95 2.29 -0.23
C ASP A 47 9.42 0.99 -0.89
N ILE A 48 8.65 0.55 -1.89
CA ILE A 48 8.88 -0.69 -2.63
C ILE A 48 9.23 -0.34 -4.07
N VAL A 49 10.32 -0.93 -4.57
CA VAL A 49 10.74 -0.79 -5.96
C VAL A 49 10.53 -2.09 -6.72
N MET A 50 10.29 -1.96 -8.03
CA MET A 50 10.18 -3.10 -8.93
C MET A 50 11.53 -3.40 -9.58
N ASP A 51 12.19 -4.45 -9.11
CA ASP A 51 13.36 -4.99 -9.80
C ASP A 51 12.93 -5.88 -10.97
N ARG A 52 13.64 -5.80 -12.09
CA ARG A 52 13.32 -6.54 -13.32
C ARG A 52 13.35 -8.06 -13.13
N ASN A 53 14.26 -8.57 -12.29
CA ASN A 53 14.51 -10.00 -12.14
C ASN A 53 13.96 -10.54 -10.81
N LYS A 54 13.95 -9.72 -9.76
CA LYS A 54 13.57 -10.09 -8.41
C LYS A 54 12.14 -9.69 -8.04
N GLY A 55 11.47 -8.89 -8.87
CA GLY A 55 10.13 -8.39 -8.57
C GLY A 55 10.14 -7.28 -7.51
N PRO A 56 9.06 -7.16 -6.72
CA PRO A 56 8.96 -6.13 -5.68
C PRO A 56 10.04 -6.31 -4.60
N MET A 57 10.72 -5.22 -4.26
CA MET A 57 11.77 -5.18 -3.24
C MET A 57 11.57 -4.01 -2.29
N LEU A 58 11.63 -4.28 -0.99
CA LEU A 58 11.57 -3.26 0.06
C LEU A 58 12.87 -2.45 0.10
N LEU A 59 12.78 -1.13 0.02
CA LEU A 59 13.91 -0.21 0.21
C LEU A 59 13.90 0.44 1.59
N GLU A 60 12.75 0.96 2.01
CA GLU A 60 12.63 1.75 3.24
C GLU A 60 11.29 1.50 3.93
N LEU A 61 11.32 1.52 5.26
CA LEU A 61 10.15 1.54 6.12
C LEU A 61 10.11 2.85 6.90
N ASN A 62 8.99 3.53 6.79
CA ASN A 62 8.75 4.84 7.38
C ASN A 62 7.72 4.72 8.51
N ALA A 63 8.15 4.89 9.76
CA ALA A 63 7.25 4.80 10.93
C ALA A 63 6.23 5.95 11.01
N ARG A 64 6.44 7.04 10.25
CA ARG A 64 5.55 8.21 10.19
C ARG A 64 5.35 8.64 8.74
N PRO A 65 4.59 7.86 7.96
CA PRO A 65 4.32 8.23 6.58
C PRO A 65 3.52 9.53 6.50
N GLY A 66 3.84 10.37 5.52
CA GLY A 66 3.12 11.61 5.26
C GLY A 66 1.75 11.39 4.61
N LEU A 67 0.98 12.48 4.44
CA LEU A 67 -0.36 12.45 3.84
C LEU A 67 -0.36 12.47 2.30
N ALA A 68 0.81 12.53 1.68
CA ALA A 68 0.94 12.75 0.23
C ALA A 68 0.19 11.70 -0.60
N ILE A 69 0.20 10.43 -0.19
CA ILE A 69 -0.49 9.35 -0.91
C ILE A 69 -2.03 9.48 -0.84
N GLN A 70 -2.57 9.98 0.27
CA GLN A 70 -4.00 10.22 0.42
C GLN A 70 -4.45 11.39 -0.47
N ILE A 71 -3.62 12.43 -0.55
CA ILE A 71 -3.86 13.57 -1.45
C ILE A 71 -3.77 13.11 -2.91
N ALA A 72 -2.80 12.27 -3.25
CA ALA A 72 -2.60 11.77 -4.62
C ALA A 72 -3.78 10.92 -5.10
N ASN A 73 -4.32 10.06 -4.24
CA ASN A 73 -5.40 9.13 -4.61
C ASN A 73 -6.81 9.67 -4.29
N GLY A 74 -6.91 10.84 -3.64
CA GLY A 74 -8.19 11.43 -3.21
C GLY A 74 -8.93 10.63 -2.14
N GLU A 75 -8.26 9.67 -1.49
CA GLU A 75 -8.84 8.71 -0.55
C GLU A 75 -8.19 8.84 0.83
N GLY A 76 -9.02 9.12 1.83
CA GLY A 76 -8.58 9.22 3.22
C GLY A 76 -8.36 7.86 3.87
N LEU A 77 -7.37 7.77 4.77
CA LEU A 77 -7.03 6.49 5.41
C LEU A 77 -7.91 6.13 6.61
N ALA A 78 -8.53 7.12 7.27
CA ALA A 78 -9.23 6.93 8.55
C ALA A 78 -10.28 5.80 8.52
N ARG A 79 -11.15 5.79 7.51
CA ARG A 79 -12.20 4.76 7.38
C ARG A 79 -11.65 3.35 7.18
N ARG A 80 -10.52 3.22 6.50
CA ARG A 80 -9.86 1.92 6.29
C ARG A 80 -9.26 1.41 7.59
N LEU A 81 -8.66 2.29 8.40
CA LEU A 81 -8.15 1.93 9.73
C LEU A 81 -9.28 1.50 10.66
N GLU A 82 -10.36 2.28 10.75
CA GLU A 82 -11.55 1.92 11.53
C GLU A 82 -12.13 0.57 11.10
N TYR A 83 -12.15 0.28 9.79
CA TYR A 83 -12.61 -1.01 9.26
C TYR A 83 -11.73 -2.16 9.72
N VAL A 84 -10.39 -1.99 9.64
CA VAL A 84 -9.39 -2.97 10.08
C VAL A 84 -9.53 -3.19 11.58
N ASP A 85 -9.46 -2.15 12.40
CA ASP A 85 -9.51 -2.24 13.86
C ASP A 85 -10.79 -2.93 14.37
N ALA A 86 -11.92 -2.73 13.68
CA ALA A 86 -13.19 -3.36 14.04
C ALA A 86 -13.29 -4.86 13.69
N ARG A 87 -12.48 -5.36 12.75
CA ARG A 87 -12.66 -6.71 12.15
C ARG A 87 -11.44 -7.61 12.26
N MET A 88 -10.27 -7.03 12.49
CA MET A 88 -9.00 -7.71 12.58
C MET A 88 -8.49 -7.64 14.02
N PRO A 89 -8.46 -8.76 14.77
CA PRO A 89 -7.83 -8.77 16.08
C PRO A 89 -6.37 -8.34 16.00
N ALA A 90 -5.91 -7.53 16.94
CA ALA A 90 -4.51 -7.07 17.01
C ALA A 90 -3.48 -8.23 17.08
N ALA A 91 -3.93 -9.45 17.41
CA ALA A 91 -3.12 -10.65 17.58
C ALA A 91 -3.15 -11.63 16.39
N VAL A 92 -3.64 -11.23 15.21
CA VAL A 92 -3.49 -12.09 14.01
C VAL A 92 -2.01 -12.10 13.60
N SER A 93 -1.31 -13.13 14.05
CA SER A 93 0.11 -13.34 13.81
C SER A 93 0.41 -13.88 12.41
N ASP A 94 -0.57 -14.44 11.72
CA ASP A 94 -0.37 -15.03 10.40
C ASP A 94 -0.35 -13.94 9.29
N PRO A 95 0.78 -13.74 8.59
CA PRO A 95 0.86 -12.81 7.46
C PRO A 95 -0.14 -13.16 6.34
N GLU A 96 -0.39 -14.44 6.11
CA GLU A 96 -1.26 -14.88 5.00
C GLU A 96 -2.72 -14.52 5.26
N MET A 97 -3.19 -14.68 6.51
CA MET A 97 -4.53 -14.23 6.91
C MET A 97 -4.71 -12.72 6.70
N ARG A 98 -3.70 -11.91 6.99
CA ARG A 98 -3.73 -10.45 6.79
C ARG A 98 -3.80 -10.08 5.31
N ILE A 99 -3.03 -10.76 4.47
CA ILE A 99 -3.05 -10.57 3.00
C ILE A 99 -4.44 -10.90 2.45
N ARG A 100 -5.00 -12.06 2.85
CA ARG A 100 -6.34 -12.46 2.42
C ARG A 100 -7.40 -11.46 2.87
N PHE A 101 -7.38 -11.05 4.13
CA PHE A 101 -8.29 -10.03 4.65
C PHE A 101 -8.21 -8.73 3.83
N ALA A 102 -7.01 -8.24 3.52
CA ALA A 102 -6.85 -7.02 2.74
C ALA A 102 -7.42 -7.15 1.32
N LEU A 103 -7.19 -8.29 0.65
CA LEU A 103 -7.72 -8.55 -0.69
C LEU A 103 -9.24 -8.67 -0.72
N GLU A 104 -9.86 -9.22 0.32
CA GLU A 104 -11.31 -9.35 0.43
C GLU A 104 -11.99 -8.03 0.83
N ALA A 105 -11.37 -7.27 1.73
CA ALA A 105 -11.93 -6.02 2.25
C ALA A 105 -11.76 -4.83 1.29
N PHE A 106 -10.69 -4.83 0.49
CA PHE A 106 -10.28 -3.69 -0.33
C PHE A 106 -9.89 -4.14 -1.75
N PRO A 107 -10.88 -4.47 -2.60
CA PRO A 107 -10.64 -4.86 -3.99
C PRO A 107 -10.12 -3.72 -4.86
#